data_AF-A0A534KGY3-F1
#
_entry.id   AF-A0A534KGY3-F1
#
_cell.length_a   1.000
_cell.length_b   1.000
_cell.length_c   1.000
_cell.angle_alpha   90.00
_cell.angle_beta   90.00
_cell.angle_gamma   90.00
#
_symmetry.space_group_name_H-M   'P 1'
#
loop_
_entity.id
_entity.type
_entity.pdbx_description
1 polymer ?
#
loop_
_entity_poly.entity_id
_entity_poly.type
_entity_poly.pdbx_seq_one_letter_code
_entity_poly.pdbx_strand_id
1 'polypeptide(L)'
;MRAFVTGGTGLLGRPLVETLQEDGWEVTVLTRDRARAKDLEARGVQIVEGDVTRPRFRASLARADVVFHVAGLYEVGLREFRRMIDVNVTGTANVLAAARRENVGRVVFTSTAGVFAPTPRDRPV
;
A
#
# COMPACT_ATOMS: atom_id res chain seq x y z
N MET A 1 15.80 2.62 -9.34
CA MET A 1 14.37 2.56 -9.72
C MET A 1 13.55 3.31 -8.67
N ARG A 2 12.31 3.68 -8.96
CA ARG A 2 11.45 4.51 -8.11
C ARG A 2 10.24 3.73 -7.63
N ALA A 3 10.14 3.56 -6.31
CA ALA A 3 9.04 2.84 -5.65
C ALA A 3 8.05 3.82 -5.01
N PHE A 4 6.76 3.57 -5.22
CA PHE A 4 5.70 4.21 -4.46
C PHE A 4 5.00 3.18 -3.57
N VAL A 5 5.11 3.33 -2.25
CA VAL A 5 4.62 2.35 -1.28
C VAL A 5 3.40 2.91 -0.54
N THR A 6 2.23 2.30 -0.72
CA THR A 6 1.09 2.59 0.18
C THR A 6 1.21 1.74 1.43
N GLY A 7 0.90 2.31 2.60
CA GLY A 7 1.01 1.57 3.85
C GLY A 7 2.45 1.35 4.33
N GLY A 8 3.40 2.16 3.85
CA GLY A 8 4.83 2.07 4.18
C GLY A 8 5.18 2.29 5.67
N THR A 9 4.23 2.77 6.49
CA THR A 9 4.38 2.92 7.95
C THR A 9 3.80 1.75 8.75
N GLY A 10 3.27 0.74 8.07
CA GLY A 10 2.65 -0.46 8.64
C GLY A 10 3.61 -1.65 8.79
N LEU A 11 3.07 -2.77 9.26
CA LEU A 11 3.81 -4.00 9.61
C LEU A 11 4.63 -4.55 8.42
N LEU A 12 4.00 -4.69 7.25
CA LEU A 12 4.66 -5.19 6.04
C LEU A 12 5.37 -4.07 5.27
N GLY A 13 4.83 -2.84 5.34
CA GLY A 13 5.34 -1.71 4.57
C GLY A 13 6.71 -1.22 5.04
N ARG A 14 6.97 -1.19 6.35
CA ARG A 14 8.25 -0.73 6.90
C ARG A 14 9.45 -1.58 6.46
N PRO A 15 9.47 -2.90 6.67
CA PRO A 15 10.58 -3.74 6.20
C PRO A 15 10.69 -3.72 4.67
N LEU A 16 9.57 -3.61 3.94
CA LEU A 16 9.61 -3.44 2.48
C LEU A 16 10.34 -2.14 2.07
N VAL A 17 10.03 -1.01 2.73
CA VAL A 17 10.69 0.27 2.46
C VAL A 17 12.19 0.16 2.74
N GLU A 18 12.57 -0.48 3.84
CA GLU A 18 13.97 -0.73 4.19
C GLU A 18 14.71 -1.54 3.13
N THR A 19 14.17 -2.70 2.74
CA THR A 19 14.77 -3.53 1.68
C THR A 19 14.89 -2.77 0.36
N LEU A 20 13.86 -2.00 -0.03
CA LEU A 20 13.93 -1.19 -1.25
C LEU A 20 15.03 -0.12 -1.18
N GLN A 21 15.23 0.52 -0.02
CA GLN A 21 16.32 1.48 0.17
C GLN A 21 17.70 0.80 0.12
N GLU A 22 17.86 -0.38 0.73
CA GLU A 22 19.09 -1.18 0.70
C GLU A 22 19.46 -1.61 -0.74
N ASP A 23 18.44 -1.90 -1.55
CA ASP A 23 18.59 -2.20 -2.98
C ASP A 23 18.82 -0.94 -3.86
N GLY A 24 18.95 0.25 -3.25
CA GLY A 24 19.25 1.50 -3.96
C GLY A 24 18.06 2.13 -4.68
N TRP A 25 16.81 1.84 -4.27
CA TRP A 25 15.63 2.48 -4.85
C TRP A 25 15.35 3.83 -4.22
N GLU A 26 14.82 4.74 -5.03
CA GLU A 26 14.19 5.97 -4.54
C GLU A 26 12.78 5.63 -4.06
N VAL A 27 12.52 5.81 -2.76
CA VAL A 27 11.24 5.40 -2.15
C VAL A 27 10.37 6.60 -1.79
N THR A 28 9.12 6.54 -2.22
CA THR A 28 8.04 7.43 -1.78
C THR A 28 7.02 6.62 -0.97
N VAL A 29 6.64 7.10 0.21
CA VAL A 29 5.64 6.46 1.08
C VAL A 29 4.38 7.32 1.17
N LEU A 30 3.24 6.69 0.89
CA LEU A 30 1.92 7.23 1.21
C LEU A 30 1.51 6.83 2.63
N THR A 31 1.27 7.81 3.50
CA THR A 31 0.79 7.60 4.87
C THR A 31 -0.34 8.56 5.22
N ARG A 32 -1.28 8.11 6.05
CA ARG A 32 -2.37 8.97 6.58
C ARG A 32 -1.91 9.90 7.69
N ASP A 33 -0.76 9.59 8.28
CA ASP A 33 -0.17 10.31 9.39
C ASP A 33 1.33 10.44 9.13
N ARG A 34 1.77 11.67 8.82
CA ARG A 34 3.18 11.99 8.56
C ARG A 34 4.04 11.82 9.81
N ALA A 35 3.49 12.00 11.00
CA ALA A 35 4.25 11.84 12.24
C ALA A 35 4.75 10.40 12.43
N ARG A 36 3.99 9.41 11.93
CA ARG A 36 4.40 8.00 11.90
C ARG A 36 5.51 7.69 10.91
N ALA A 37 5.89 8.62 10.03
CA ALA A 37 6.91 8.41 9.00
C ALA A 37 8.18 9.26 9.23
N LYS A 38 8.32 9.93 10.39
CA LYS A 38 9.48 10.78 10.69
C LYS A 38 10.81 10.05 10.57
N ASP A 39 10.85 8.80 11.00
CA ASP A 39 12.04 7.94 10.90
C ASP A 39 12.40 7.63 9.44
N LEU A 40 11.40 7.41 8.58
CA LEU A 40 11.60 7.18 7.15
C LEU A 40 12.05 8.48 6.45
N GLU A 41 11.43 9.61 6.80
CA GLU A 41 11.81 10.93 6.29
C GLU A 41 13.27 11.27 6.63
N ALA A 42 13.71 10.99 7.86
CA ALA A 42 15.10 11.17 8.27
C ALA A 42 16.09 10.27 7.49
N ARG A 43 15.61 9.16 6.93
CA ARG A 43 16.37 8.25 6.04
C ARG A 43 16.28 8.65 4.56
N GLY A 44 15.73 9.82 4.23
CA GLY A 44 15.60 10.32 2.87
C GLY A 44 14.40 9.79 2.07
N VAL A 45 13.48 9.05 2.71
CA VAL A 45 12.23 8.61 2.07
C VAL A 45 11.32 9.81 1.84
N GLN A 46 10.77 9.92 0.63
CA GLN A 46 9.81 10.97 0.30
C GLN A 46 8.45 10.65 0.92
N ILE A 47 7.88 11.55 1.71
CA ILE A 47 6.60 11.31 2.40
C ILE A 47 5.46 12.09 1.73
N VAL A 48 4.46 11.35 1.27
CA VAL A 48 3.18 11.87 0.78
C VAL A 48 2.12 11.61 1.85
N GLU A 49 1.58 12.68 2.42
CA GLU A 49 0.45 12.56 3.34
C GLU A 49 -0.85 12.39 2.54
N GLY A 50 -1.59 11.32 2.81
CA GLY A 50 -2.82 11.01 2.11
C GLY A 50 -3.44 9.67 2.48
N ASP A 51 -4.58 9.37 1.87
CA ASP A 51 -5.39 8.18 2.16
C ASP A 51 -5.79 7.51 0.84
N VAL A 52 -5.70 6.19 0.76
CA VAL A 52 -6.08 5.41 -0.43
C VAL A 52 -7.56 5.60 -0.81
N THR A 53 -8.42 5.90 0.17
CA THR A 53 -9.84 6.23 -0.03
C THR A 53 -10.06 7.62 -0.64
N ARG A 54 -9.06 8.52 -0.55
CA ARG A 54 -9.12 9.91 -1.02
C ARG A 54 -7.96 10.17 -1.97
N PRO A 55 -8.15 10.01 -3.28
CA PRO A 55 -7.04 9.89 -4.22
C PRO A 55 -6.39 11.22 -4.64
N ARG A 56 -6.16 12.11 -3.67
CA ARG A 56 -5.38 13.35 -3.83
C ARG A 56 -3.88 13.07 -4.02
N PHE A 57 -3.42 11.86 -3.72
CA PHE A 57 -2.05 11.39 -3.93
C PHE A 57 -1.73 11.00 -5.38
N ARG A 58 -2.72 11.03 -6.30
CA ARG A 58 -2.58 10.57 -7.70
C ARG A 58 -1.34 11.12 -8.40
N ALA A 59 -1.15 12.44 -8.39
CA ALA A 59 -0.02 13.09 -9.07
C ALA A 59 1.35 12.66 -8.52
N SER A 60 1.41 12.16 -7.28
CA SER A 60 2.64 11.65 -6.69
C SER A 60 3.08 10.30 -7.29
N LEU A 61 2.20 9.59 -8.02
CA LEU A 61 2.54 8.34 -8.72
C LEU A 61 3.25 8.58 -10.05
N ALA A 62 3.21 9.79 -10.62
CA ALA A 62 3.82 10.11 -11.92
C ALA A 62 5.35 9.83 -11.98
N ARG A 63 5.99 9.75 -10.81
CA ARG A 63 7.42 9.47 -10.69
C ARG A 63 7.72 8.00 -10.35
N ALA A 64 6.71 7.14 -10.22
CA ALA A 64 6.90 5.76 -9.79
C ALA A 64 7.11 4.83 -10.99
N ASP A 65 8.13 3.98 -10.93
CA ASP A 65 8.28 2.86 -11.87
C ASP A 65 7.41 1.68 -11.40
N VAL A 66 7.31 1.50 -10.08
CA VAL A 66 6.51 0.44 -9.44
C VAL A 66 5.72 1.01 -8.26
N VAL A 67 4.44 0.66 -8.16
CA VAL A 67 3.63 0.88 -6.96
C VAL A 67 3.53 -0.41 -6.16
N PHE A 68 3.95 -0.38 -4.89
CA PHE A 68 3.72 -1.45 -3.93
C PHE A 68 2.49 -1.08 -3.08
N HIS A 69 1.35 -1.72 -3.36
CA HIS A 69 0.10 -1.48 -2.64
C HIS A 69 -0.01 -2.42 -1.44
N VAL A 70 0.53 -1.96 -0.30
CA VAL A 70 0.54 -2.71 0.98
C VAL A 70 -0.50 -2.16 1.96
N ALA A 71 -1.09 -1.00 1.66
CA ALA A 71 -2.18 -0.43 2.48
C ALA A 71 -3.39 -1.36 2.45
N GLY A 72 -3.77 -1.86 3.63
CA GLY A 72 -4.97 -2.64 3.85
C GLY A 72 -5.44 -2.47 5.30
N LEU A 73 -6.71 -2.75 5.54
CA LEU A 73 -7.33 -2.79 6.86
C LEU A 73 -7.90 -4.18 7.11
N TYR A 74 -7.44 -4.84 8.17
CA TYR A 74 -7.97 -6.12 8.61
C TYR A 74 -8.42 -5.99 10.06
N GLU A 75 -9.70 -6.23 10.31
CA GLU A 75 -10.28 -6.25 11.65
C GLU A 75 -11.10 -7.52 11.84
N VAL A 76 -11.05 -8.09 13.04
CA VAL A 76 -11.84 -9.28 13.38
C VAL A 76 -13.26 -8.87 13.69
N GLY A 77 -14.22 -9.43 12.94
CA GLY A 77 -15.66 -9.15 13.10
C GLY A 77 -16.21 -8.14 12.09
N LEU A 78 -17.49 -7.78 12.24
CA LEU A 78 -18.22 -6.96 11.26
C LEU A 78 -18.36 -5.49 11.64
N ARG A 79 -17.81 -5.06 12.78
CA ARG A 79 -17.99 -3.71 13.33
C ARG A 79 -17.57 -2.61 12.36
N GLU A 80 -16.46 -2.82 11.67
CA GLU A 80 -15.89 -1.87 10.71
C GLU A 80 -15.99 -2.37 9.26
N PHE A 81 -16.98 -3.22 8.93
CA PHE A 81 -17.10 -3.84 7.61
C PHE A 81 -17.10 -2.81 6.46
N ARG A 82 -17.84 -1.72 6.61
CA ARG A 82 -17.86 -0.63 5.61
C ARG A 82 -16.48 -0.02 5.42
N ARG A 83 -15.75 0.23 6.51
CA ARG A 83 -14.40 0.79 6.47
C ARG A 83 -13.40 -0.18 5.82
N MET A 84 -13.57 -1.49 6.04
CA MET A 84 -12.77 -2.50 5.34
C MET A 84 -13.04 -2.48 3.84
N ILE A 85 -14.29 -2.36 3.40
CA ILE A 85 -14.63 -2.19 1.98
C ILE A 85 -14.04 -0.89 1.42
N ASP A 86 -14.17 0.22 2.14
CA ASP A 86 -13.64 1.51 1.71
C ASP A 86 -12.12 1.45 1.50
N VAL A 87 -11.37 0.87 2.44
CA VAL A 87 -9.92 0.78 2.35
C VAL A 87 -9.49 -0.27 1.32
N ASN A 88 -10.00 -1.50 1.41
CA ASN A 88 -9.47 -2.65 0.68
C ASN A 88 -10.05 -2.80 -0.71
N VAL A 89 -11.27 -2.29 -0.98
CA VAL A 89 -11.90 -2.39 -2.30
C VAL A 89 -11.80 -1.04 -2.99
N THR A 90 -12.42 0.00 -2.41
CA THR A 90 -12.44 1.34 -3.01
C THR A 90 -11.04 1.95 -3.04
N GLY A 91 -10.26 1.80 -1.96
CA GLY A 91 -8.89 2.30 -1.89
C GLY A 91 -7.96 1.62 -2.88
N THR A 92 -8.05 0.31 -3.05
CA THR A 92 -7.30 -0.42 -4.09
C THR A 92 -7.71 0.03 -5.49
N ALA A 93 -9.01 0.16 -5.78
CA ALA A 93 -9.49 0.66 -7.07
C ALA A 93 -8.95 2.07 -7.38
N ASN A 94 -8.89 2.95 -6.37
CA ASN A 94 -8.30 4.28 -6.49
C ASN A 94 -6.81 4.23 -6.85
N VAL A 95 -6.03 3.35 -6.21
CA VAL A 95 -4.59 3.19 -6.48
C VAL A 95 -4.36 2.66 -7.89
N LEU A 96 -5.12 1.63 -8.31
CA LEU A 96 -5.01 1.09 -9.67
C LEU A 96 -5.42 2.11 -10.74
N ALA A 97 -6.48 2.88 -10.48
CA ALA A 97 -6.91 3.93 -11.39
C ALA A 97 -5.95 5.13 -11.43
N ALA A 98 -5.21 5.39 -10.33
CA ALA A 98 -4.14 6.37 -10.29
C ALA A 98 -2.93 5.90 -11.08
N ALA A 99 -2.45 4.68 -10.80
CA ALA A 99 -1.33 4.05 -11.49
C ALA A 99 -1.54 3.99 -13.01
N ARG A 100 -2.76 3.62 -13.45
CA ARG A 100 -3.10 3.61 -14.87
C ARG A 100 -3.09 5.00 -15.51
N ARG A 101 -3.59 6.04 -14.81
CA ARG A 101 -3.60 7.42 -15.33
C ARG A 101 -2.20 7.99 -15.47
N GLU A 102 -1.33 7.68 -14.51
CA GLU A 102 0.05 8.16 -14.48
C GLU A 102 1.03 7.25 -15.24
N ASN A 103 0.53 6.23 -15.97
CA ASN A 103 1.32 5.27 -16.75
C ASN A 103 2.41 4.54 -15.95
N VAL A 104 2.13 4.18 -14.69
CA VAL A 104 3.05 3.38 -13.87
C VAL A 104 3.21 1.99 -14.51
N GLY A 105 4.46 1.55 -14.69
CA GLY A 105 4.78 0.30 -15.40
C GLY A 105 4.36 -0.97 -14.66
N ARG A 106 4.26 -0.94 -13.32
CA ARG A 106 3.88 -2.11 -12.53
C ARG A 106 3.18 -1.74 -11.22
N VAL A 107 2.19 -2.55 -10.83
CA VAL A 107 1.60 -2.53 -9.48
C VAL A 107 1.78 -3.91 -8.84
N VAL A 108 2.34 -3.95 -7.64
CA VAL A 108 2.41 -5.14 -6.78
C VAL A 108 1.33 -5.00 -5.70
N PHE A 109 0.38 -5.93 -5.67
CA PHE A 109 -0.75 -5.91 -4.74
C PHE A 109 -0.55 -6.93 -3.62
N THR A 110 -0.61 -6.48 -2.37
CA THR A 110 -0.56 -7.38 -1.21
C THR A 110 -1.95 -7.94 -0.90
N SER A 111 -2.18 -9.19 -1.29
CA SER A 111 -3.38 -9.97 -0.94
C SER A 111 -3.19 -10.74 0.38
N THR A 112 -4.13 -11.62 0.70
CA THR A 112 -4.12 -12.46 1.90
C THR A 112 -4.60 -13.87 1.58
N ALA A 113 -4.10 -14.87 2.30
CA ALA A 113 -4.66 -16.23 2.27
C ALA A 113 -6.12 -16.27 2.76
N GLY A 114 -6.59 -15.25 3.47
CA GLY A 114 -7.99 -15.11 3.90
C GLY A 114 -9.00 -15.00 2.75
N VAL A 115 -8.55 -14.89 1.49
CA VAL A 115 -9.44 -15.02 0.32
C VAL A 115 -9.89 -16.46 0.10
N PHE A 116 -9.13 -17.44 0.60
CA PHE A 116 -9.52 -18.84 0.55
C PHE A 116 -10.53 -19.12 1.66
N ALA A 117 -11.65 -19.76 1.30
CA ALA A 117 -12.60 -20.28 2.28
C ALA A 117 -11.90 -21.30 3.20
N PRO A 118 -12.42 -21.59 4.41
CA PRO A 118 -11.87 -22.64 5.25
C PRO A 118 -11.78 -23.94 4.43
N THR A 119 -10.56 -24.38 4.16
CA THR A 119 -10.34 -25.64 3.46
C THR A 119 -10.85 -26.76 4.36
N PRO A 120 -11.82 -27.58 3.93
CA PRO A 120 -12.23 -28.75 4.69
C PRO A 120 -11.01 -29.61 5.00
N ARG A 121 -10.85 -30.07 6.25
CA ARG A 121 -9.64 -30.81 6.68
C ARG A 121 -9.42 -32.10 5.87
N ASP A 122 -10.48 -32.63 5.27
CA ASP A 122 -10.51 -33.83 4.44
C ASP A 122 -10.21 -33.57 2.96
N ARG A 123 -10.08 -32.31 2.52
CA ARG A 123 -9.69 -31.94 1.15
C ARG A 123 -8.70 -30.77 1.14
N PRO A 124 -7.40 -31.02 1.39
CA PRO A 124 -6.38 -30.00 1.16
C PRO A 124 -6.37 -29.61 -0.33
N VAL A 125 -6.26 -28.29 -0.58
CA VAL A 125 -6.01 -27.70 -1.91
C VAL A 125 -4.57 -27.85 -2.32
#